data_AF-A0A661I1F1-F1
#
_entry.id   AF-A0A661I1F1-F1
#
_cell.length_a   1.000
_cell.length_b   1.000
_cell.length_c   1.000
_cell.angle_alpha   90.00
_cell.angle_beta   90.00
_cell.angle_gamma   90.00
#
_symmetry.space_group_name_H-M   'P 1'
#
loop_
_entity.id
_entity.type
_entity.pdbx_description
1 polymer ?
#
loop_
_entity_poly.entity_id
_entity_poly.type
_entity_poly.pdbx_seq_one_letter_code
_entity_poly.pdbx_strand_id
1 'polypeptide(L)'
;MLYSFIAPRPKRVLGNEVRLVLIFFATISTVLLALYGFFLYQNKELQSEMQALQVQYTEIAEQNEMLIDDIEFIEEQAAFTESIVTGNTIIKEQINNFMDLVPDEIVLHKVVLSNGTLILEGSTTDRSSFQNKLQLPLNSMFHETNVTYSTQEDSTLHFISRSTVQKESRP
;
A
#
# COMPACT_ATOMS: atom_id res chain seq x y z
N MET A 1 -111.83 28.67 -26.23
CA MET A 1 -110.72 27.90 -25.64
C MET A 1 -110.21 26.94 -26.70
N LEU A 2 -109.05 27.20 -27.29
CA LEU A 2 -108.43 26.29 -28.26
C LEU A 2 -107.51 25.35 -27.50
N TYR A 3 -107.96 24.10 -27.30
CA TYR A 3 -107.13 23.03 -26.79
C TYR A 3 -106.29 22.47 -27.94
N SER A 4 -104.96 22.60 -27.82
CA SER A 4 -103.98 22.01 -28.72
C SER A 4 -103.76 20.54 -28.35
N PHE A 5 -104.06 19.62 -29.26
CA PHE A 5 -103.89 18.17 -29.12
C PHE A 5 -102.55 17.68 -29.69
N ILE A 6 -101.43 18.21 -29.21
CA ILE A 6 -100.10 17.67 -29.56
C ILE A 6 -99.58 16.88 -28.36
N ALA A 7 -99.45 15.56 -28.52
CA ALA A 7 -98.91 14.69 -27.48
C ALA A 7 -97.47 15.13 -27.11
N PRO A 8 -97.12 15.22 -25.81
CA PRO A 8 -95.80 15.66 -25.38
C PRO A 8 -94.72 14.69 -25.88
N ARG A 9 -93.75 15.20 -26.66
CA ARG A 9 -92.60 14.40 -27.08
C ARG A 9 -91.69 14.12 -25.88
N PRO A 10 -91.30 12.87 -25.61
CA PRO A 10 -90.39 12.56 -24.51
C PRO A 10 -89.03 13.23 -24.75
N LYS A 11 -88.58 14.03 -23.78
CA LYS A 11 -87.29 14.73 -23.81
C LYS A 11 -86.17 13.67 -23.77
N ARG A 12 -85.43 13.49 -24.86
CA ARG A 12 -84.22 12.66 -24.87
C ARG A 12 -83.15 13.35 -24.04
N VAL A 13 -82.77 12.73 -22.92
CA VAL A 13 -81.81 13.28 -21.93
C VAL A 13 -80.39 13.41 -22.49
N LEU A 14 -80.04 12.61 -23.50
CA LEU A 14 -78.80 12.75 -24.27
C LEU A 14 -79.10 12.70 -25.77
N GLY A 15 -78.82 13.81 -26.46
CA GLY A 15 -78.68 13.82 -27.91
C GLY A 15 -77.44 13.04 -28.34
N ASN A 16 -77.42 12.59 -29.60
CA ASN A 16 -76.28 11.83 -30.14
C ASN A 16 -74.99 12.66 -30.12
N GLU A 17 -75.11 13.98 -30.23
CA GLU A 17 -74.03 14.96 -30.22
C GLU A 17 -73.38 15.04 -28.83
N VAL A 18 -74.19 15.11 -27.77
CA VAL A 18 -73.71 15.13 -26.38
C VAL A 18 -73.02 13.81 -26.02
N ARG A 19 -73.54 12.68 -26.51
CA ARG A 19 -72.92 11.37 -26.33
C ARG A 19 -71.52 11.30 -26.97
N LEU A 20 -71.35 11.86 -28.16
CA LEU A 20 -70.05 11.86 -28.86
C LEU A 20 -69.02 12.70 -28.10
N VAL A 21 -69.42 13.88 -27.61
CA VAL A 21 -68.56 14.74 -26.78
C VAL A 21 -68.15 14.05 -25.48
N LEU A 22 -69.07 13.38 -24.80
CA LEU A 22 -68.75 12.64 -23.57
C LEU A 22 -67.79 11.48 -23.81
N ILE A 23 -67.95 10.72 -24.91
CA ILE A 23 -67.01 9.66 -25.27
C ILE A 23 -65.63 10.24 -25.55
N PHE A 24 -65.54 11.35 -26.28
CA PHE A 24 -64.28 12.03 -26.57
C PHE A 24 -63.55 12.51 -25.29
N PHE A 25 -64.27 13.12 -24.34
CA PHE A 25 -63.68 13.51 -23.07
C PHE A 25 -63.30 12.30 -22.20
N ALA A 26 -64.10 11.22 -22.24
CA ALA A 26 -63.80 9.99 -21.51
C ALA A 26 -62.54 9.30 -22.05
N THR A 27 -62.35 9.24 -23.37
CA THR A 27 -61.15 8.65 -23.99
C THR A 27 -59.91 9.48 -23.66
N ILE A 28 -59.98 10.82 -23.75
CA ILE A 28 -58.87 11.70 -23.39
C ILE A 28 -58.51 11.56 -21.91
N SER A 29 -59.50 11.57 -21.00
CA SER A 29 -59.25 11.36 -19.56
C SER A 29 -58.60 10.01 -19.28
N THR A 30 -59.04 8.96 -19.96
CA THR A 30 -58.47 7.61 -19.78
C THR A 30 -57.01 7.57 -20.21
N VAL A 31 -56.68 8.16 -21.36
CA VAL A 31 -55.29 8.23 -21.86
C VAL A 31 -54.41 9.05 -20.91
N LEU A 32 -54.89 10.20 -20.42
CA LEU A 32 -54.14 11.02 -19.47
C LEU A 32 -53.87 10.29 -18.14
N LEU A 33 -54.87 9.59 -17.61
CA LEU A 33 -54.71 8.80 -16.38
C LEU A 33 -53.74 7.62 -16.58
N ALA A 34 -53.81 6.94 -17.73
CA ALA A 34 -52.89 5.86 -18.05
C ALA A 34 -51.44 6.35 -18.17
N LEU A 35 -51.21 7.47 -18.88
CA LEU A 35 -49.88 8.08 -18.98
C LEU A 35 -49.37 8.55 -17.63
N TYR A 36 -50.21 9.19 -16.81
CA TYR A 36 -49.82 9.61 -15.47
C TYR A 36 -49.39 8.43 -14.59
N GLY A 37 -50.16 7.33 -14.61
CA GLY A 37 -49.79 6.10 -13.92
C GLY A 37 -48.47 5.50 -14.41
N PHE A 38 -48.26 5.48 -15.73
CA PHE A 38 -47.01 5.02 -16.34
C PHE A 38 -45.80 5.85 -15.87
N PHE A 39 -45.90 7.19 -15.89
CA PHE A 39 -44.83 8.06 -15.41
C PHE A 39 -44.52 7.86 -13.93
N LEU A 40 -45.54 7.65 -13.08
CA LEU A 40 -45.32 7.39 -11.66
C LEU A 40 -44.57 6.07 -11.41
N TYR A 41 -44.91 5.02 -12.16
CA TYR A 41 -44.22 3.73 -12.06
C TYR A 41 -42.75 3.86 -12.50
N GLN A 42 -42.52 4.42 -13.69
CA GLN A 42 -41.17 4.56 -14.25
C GLN A 42 -40.25 5.41 -13.35
N ASN A 43 -40.79 6.48 -12.77
CA ASN A 43 -40.01 7.39 -11.91
C ASN A 43 -39.59 6.70 -10.59
N LYS A 44 -40.44 5.81 -10.05
CA LYS A 44 -40.07 5.02 -8.86
C LYS A 44 -38.97 4.01 -9.15
N GLU A 45 -39.07 3.30 -10.27
CA GLU A 45 -38.06 2.33 -10.70
C GLU A 45 -36.70 3.02 -10.93
N LEU A 46 -36.70 4.14 -11.65
CA LEU A 46 -35.50 4.95 -11.87
C LEU A 46 -34.88 5.46 -10.56
N GLN A 47 -35.68 5.91 -9.60
CA GLN A 47 -35.16 6.33 -8.29
C GLN A 47 -34.51 5.16 -7.53
N SER A 48 -35.11 3.98 -7.58
CA SER A 48 -34.54 2.78 -6.95
C SER A 48 -33.22 2.37 -7.60
N GLU A 49 -33.14 2.41 -8.93
CA GLU A 49 -31.89 2.13 -9.65
C GLU A 49 -30.80 3.15 -9.33
N MET A 50 -31.14 4.44 -9.28
CA MET A 50 -30.19 5.49 -8.91
C MET A 50 -29.66 5.29 -7.49
N GLN A 51 -30.50 4.92 -6.54
CA GLN A 51 -30.07 4.62 -5.17
C GLN A 51 -29.16 3.38 -5.13
N ALA A 52 -29.51 2.31 -5.83
CA ALA A 52 -28.69 1.10 -5.91
C ALA A 52 -27.32 1.37 -6.56
N LEU A 53 -27.28 2.17 -7.63
CA LEU A 53 -26.04 2.60 -8.26
C LEU A 53 -25.21 3.47 -7.32
N GLN A 54 -25.83 4.39 -6.58
CA GLN A 54 -25.11 5.25 -5.66
C GLN A 54 -24.47 4.46 -4.52
N VAL A 55 -25.16 3.46 -3.97
CA VAL A 55 -24.61 2.55 -2.95
C VAL A 55 -23.42 1.75 -3.50
N GLN A 56 -23.54 1.20 -4.72
CA GLN A 56 -22.43 0.50 -5.36
C GLN A 56 -21.23 1.42 -5.61
N TYR A 57 -21.47 2.65 -6.05
CA TYR A 57 -20.42 3.64 -6.24
C TYR A 57 -19.69 3.96 -4.94
N THR A 58 -20.42 4.15 -3.84
CA THR A 58 -19.81 4.42 -2.53
C THR A 58 -19.01 3.23 -2.02
N GLU A 59 -19.53 2.00 -2.20
CA GLU A 59 -18.83 0.79 -1.80
C GLU A 59 -17.54 0.58 -2.61
N ILE A 60 -17.59 0.79 -3.92
CA ILE A 60 -16.40 0.70 -4.78
C ILE A 60 -15.38 1.79 -4.41
N ALA A 61 -15.83 3.00 -4.11
CA ALA A 61 -14.94 4.09 -3.71
C ALA A 61 -14.22 3.78 -2.39
N GLU A 62 -14.94 3.27 -1.39
CA GLU A 62 -14.37 2.85 -0.11
C GLU A 62 -13.38 1.68 -0.28
N GLN A 63 -13.74 0.68 -1.11
CA GLN A 63 -12.81 -0.41 -1.44
C GLN A 63 -11.55 0.09 -2.17
N ASN A 64 -11.68 1.10 -3.03
CA ASN A 64 -10.54 1.68 -3.71
C ASN A 64 -9.59 2.39 -2.74
N GLU A 65 -10.13 3.15 -1.80
CA GLU A 65 -9.36 3.83 -0.75
C GLU A 65 -8.58 2.81 0.10
N MET A 66 -9.24 1.74 0.56
CA MET A 66 -8.56 0.66 1.31
C MET A 66 -7.43 0.00 0.49
N LEU A 67 -7.65 -0.22 -0.81
CA LEU A 67 -6.61 -0.80 -1.67
C LEU A 67 -5.42 0.13 -1.88
N ILE A 68 -5.64 1.45 -1.92
CA ILE A 68 -4.54 2.43 -2.01
C ILE A 68 -3.69 2.38 -0.73
N ASP A 69 -4.34 2.37 0.43
CA ASP A 69 -3.64 2.28 1.72
C ASP A 69 -2.83 0.97 1.84
N ASP A 70 -3.41 -0.16 1.41
CA ASP A 70 -2.72 -1.45 1.39
C ASP A 70 -1.49 -1.43 0.45
N ILE A 71 -1.60 -0.79 -0.70
CA ILE A 71 -0.47 -0.63 -1.64
C ILE A 71 0.64 0.19 -1.01
N GLU A 72 0.33 1.33 -0.41
CA GLU A 72 1.31 2.20 0.25
C GLU A 72 2.04 1.44 1.37
N PHE A 73 1.30 0.71 2.19
CA PHE A 73 1.87 -0.12 3.24
C PHE A 73 2.81 -1.21 2.69
N ILE A 74 2.41 -1.90 1.62
CA ILE A 74 3.24 -2.94 0.99
C ILE A 74 4.51 -2.34 0.38
N GLU A 75 4.42 -1.17 -0.26
CA GLU A 75 5.56 -0.47 -0.84
C GLU A 75 6.57 -0.03 0.22
N GLU A 76 6.10 0.52 1.36
CA GLU A 76 6.97 0.86 2.49
C GLU A 76 7.67 -0.39 3.04
N GLN A 77 6.93 -1.47 3.24
CA GLN A 77 7.48 -2.72 3.74
C GLN A 77 8.50 -3.35 2.77
N ALA A 78 8.27 -3.22 1.46
CA ALA A 78 9.19 -3.68 0.43
C ALA A 78 10.48 -2.85 0.44
N ALA A 79 10.37 -1.52 0.48
CA ALA A 79 11.52 -0.61 0.54
C ALA A 79 12.36 -0.84 1.82
N PHE A 80 11.70 -1.05 2.97
CA PHE A 80 12.37 -1.40 4.21
C PHE A 80 13.12 -2.73 4.09
N THR A 81 12.48 -3.76 3.51
CA THR A 81 13.11 -5.07 3.28
C THR A 81 14.32 -4.96 2.37
N GLU A 82 14.20 -4.22 1.27
CA GLU A 82 15.30 -3.96 0.33
C GLU A 82 16.47 -3.27 1.04
N SER A 83 16.20 -2.30 1.91
CA SER A 83 17.24 -1.61 2.70
C SER A 83 18.00 -2.58 3.62
N ILE A 84 17.29 -3.52 4.27
CA ILE A 84 17.89 -4.55 5.12
C ILE A 84 18.74 -5.51 4.28
N VAL A 85 18.20 -6.01 3.17
CA VAL A 85 18.90 -6.96 2.30
C VAL A 85 20.15 -6.33 1.70
N THR A 86 20.05 -5.09 1.24
CA THR A 86 21.17 -4.32 0.71
C THR A 86 22.23 -4.10 1.78
N GLY A 87 21.84 -3.64 2.98
CA GLY A 87 22.75 -3.47 4.11
C GLY A 87 23.46 -4.76 4.50
N ASN A 88 22.73 -5.87 4.60
CA ASN A 88 23.30 -7.18 4.91
C ASN A 88 24.24 -7.68 3.81
N THR A 89 23.93 -7.42 2.55
CA THR A 89 24.78 -7.81 1.41
C THR A 89 26.09 -7.04 1.44
N ILE A 90 26.04 -5.72 1.66
CA ILE A 90 27.24 -4.88 1.81
C ILE A 90 28.10 -5.38 2.98
N ILE A 91 27.48 -5.68 4.13
CA ILE A 91 28.20 -6.20 5.31
C ILE A 91 28.88 -7.54 4.99
N LYS A 92 28.17 -8.45 4.32
CA LYS A 92 28.71 -9.76 3.95
C LYS A 92 29.91 -9.63 3.02
N GLU A 93 29.81 -8.74 2.03
CA GLU A 93 30.89 -8.47 1.08
C GLU A 93 32.10 -7.84 1.78
N GLN A 94 31.88 -6.89 2.70
CA GLN A 94 32.95 -6.31 3.53
C GLN A 94 33.67 -7.36 4.38
N ILE A 95 32.94 -8.30 4.99
CA ILE A 95 33.53 -9.39 5.77
C ILE A 95 34.33 -10.33 4.86
N ASN A 96 33.78 -10.74 3.72
CA ASN A 96 34.50 -11.60 2.77
C ASN A 96 35.79 -10.94 2.28
N ASN A 97 35.71 -9.68 1.86
CA ASN A 97 36.88 -8.90 1.42
C ASN A 97 37.92 -8.78 2.54
N PHE A 98 37.50 -8.63 3.80
CA PHE A 98 38.42 -8.63 4.93
C PHE A 98 39.06 -10.02 5.14
N MET A 99 38.28 -11.11 5.12
CA MET A 99 38.79 -12.48 5.28
C MET A 99 39.81 -12.84 4.19
N ASP A 100 39.60 -12.40 2.96
CA ASP A 100 40.52 -12.62 1.83
C ASP A 100 41.89 -11.92 2.03
N LEU A 101 41.95 -10.89 2.88
CA LEU A 101 43.17 -10.14 3.17
C LEU A 101 43.92 -10.68 4.40
N VAL A 102 43.33 -11.59 5.18
CA VAL A 102 43.97 -12.18 6.36
C VAL A 102 44.94 -13.29 5.91
N PRO A 103 46.24 -13.19 6.20
CA PRO A 103 47.21 -14.23 5.88
C PRO A 103 47.04 -15.47 6.76
N ASP A 104 47.38 -16.65 6.23
CA ASP A 104 47.35 -17.95 6.92
C ASP A 104 48.14 -17.99 8.24
N GLU A 105 49.08 -17.06 8.42
CA GLU A 105 49.95 -16.94 9.60
C GLU A 105 49.23 -16.35 10.82
N ILE A 106 48.03 -15.78 10.65
CA ILE A 106 47.24 -15.18 11.72
C ILE A 106 46.02 -16.05 11.99
N VAL A 107 45.91 -16.55 13.22
CA VAL A 107 44.78 -17.38 13.63
C VAL A 107 43.72 -16.50 14.29
N LEU A 108 42.54 -16.43 13.69
CA LEU A 108 41.40 -15.73 14.26
C LEU A 108 40.57 -16.69 15.14
N HIS A 109 40.36 -16.30 16.39
CA HIS A 109 39.53 -17.05 17.34
C HIS A 109 38.09 -16.54 17.33
N LYS A 110 37.91 -15.23 17.10
CA LYS A 110 36.59 -14.60 17.11
C LYS A 110 36.56 -13.35 16.24
N VAL A 111 35.50 -13.25 15.46
CA VAL A 111 35.17 -12.09 14.63
C VAL A 111 33.76 -11.66 14.98
N VAL A 112 33.61 -10.44 15.48
CA VAL A 112 32.30 -9.85 15.79
C VAL A 112 32.15 -8.53 15.08
N LEU A 113 31.12 -8.40 14.27
CA LEU A 113 30.75 -7.14 13.65
C LEU A 113 29.41 -6.68 14.25
N SER A 114 29.41 -5.54 14.92
CA SER A 114 28.22 -4.98 15.57
C SER A 114 28.23 -3.46 15.50
N ASN A 115 27.13 -2.86 15.04
CA ASN A 115 26.91 -1.41 15.02
C ASN A 115 28.07 -0.60 14.41
N GLY A 116 28.62 -1.05 13.28
CA GLY A 116 29.76 -0.38 12.62
C GLY A 116 31.11 -0.59 13.32
N THR A 117 31.19 -1.51 14.30
CA THR A 117 32.43 -1.90 14.98
C THR A 117 32.79 -3.34 14.66
N LEU A 118 33.99 -3.54 14.13
CA LEU A 118 34.60 -4.85 13.94
C LEU A 118 35.54 -5.14 15.13
N ILE A 119 35.28 -6.23 15.84
CA ILE A 119 36.13 -6.75 16.91
C ILE A 119 36.75 -8.06 16.42
N LEU A 120 38.07 -8.10 16.41
CA LEU A 120 38.86 -9.27 16.03
C LEU A 120 39.66 -9.72 17.23
N GLU A 121 39.51 -10.99 17.60
CA GLU A 121 40.32 -11.65 18.62
C GLU A 121 41.08 -12.79 17.95
N GLY A 122 42.39 -12.83 18.13
CA GLY A 122 43.25 -13.77 17.43
C GLY A 122 44.61 -13.94 18.08
N SER A 123 45.43 -14.82 17.50
CA SER A 123 46.83 -15.02 17.90
C SER A 123 47.75 -14.87 16.70
N THR A 124 48.89 -14.20 16.92
CA THR A 124 49.97 -14.01 15.94
C THR A 124 51.30 -14.45 16.54
N THR A 125 52.21 -14.93 15.70
CA THR A 125 53.60 -15.26 16.06
C THR A 125 54.44 -14.00 16.28
N ASP A 126 54.05 -12.87 15.69
CA ASP A 126 54.87 -11.66 15.59
C ASP A 126 54.00 -10.39 15.51
N ARG A 127 54.40 -9.32 16.23
CA ARG A 127 53.74 -7.99 16.17
C ARG A 127 53.91 -7.31 14.80
N SER A 128 55.08 -7.43 14.18
CA SER A 128 55.41 -6.88 12.86
C SER A 128 54.58 -7.54 11.76
N SER A 129 54.38 -8.85 11.81
CA SER A 129 53.52 -9.58 10.87
C SER A 129 52.08 -9.09 10.95
N PHE A 130 51.53 -8.90 12.15
CA PHE A 130 50.19 -8.31 12.32
C PHE A 130 50.11 -6.88 11.76
N GLN A 131 51.08 -6.02 12.10
CA GLN A 131 51.08 -4.62 11.71
C GLN A 131 51.20 -4.42 10.19
N ASN A 132 52.04 -5.22 9.53
CA ASN A 132 52.24 -5.10 8.09
C ASN A 132 51.11 -5.74 7.28
N LYS A 133 50.54 -6.85 7.75
CA LYS A 133 49.59 -7.64 6.96
C LYS A 133 48.13 -7.34 7.26
N LEU A 134 47.78 -6.96 8.50
CA LEU A 134 46.38 -6.82 8.92
C LEU A 134 46.01 -5.38 9.29
N GLN A 135 46.94 -4.61 9.87
CA GLN A 135 46.65 -3.23 10.25
C GLN A 135 46.51 -2.29 9.03
N LEU A 136 47.26 -2.52 7.95
CA LEU A 136 47.17 -1.70 6.73
C LEU A 136 45.82 -1.87 6.00
N PRO A 137 45.30 -3.09 5.75
CA PRO A 137 43.92 -3.29 5.27
C PRO A 137 42.85 -2.69 6.18
N LEU A 138 42.97 -2.88 7.50
CA LEU A 138 41.99 -2.36 8.47
C LEU A 138 41.92 -0.83 8.45
N ASN A 139 43.07 -0.14 8.38
CA ASN A 139 43.10 1.32 8.29
C ASN A 139 42.55 1.87 6.96
N SER A 140 42.51 1.04 5.91
CA SER A 140 41.92 1.42 4.62
C SER A 140 40.39 1.32 4.63
N MET A 141 39.85 0.33 5.36
CA MET A 141 38.40 0.04 5.40
C MET A 141 37.68 0.67 6.61
N PHE A 142 38.42 1.03 7.67
CA PHE A 142 37.89 1.57 8.91
C PHE A 142 38.61 2.88 9.28
N HIS A 143 37.87 3.83 9.87
CA HIS A 143 38.41 5.16 10.21
C HIS A 143 39.36 5.12 11.40
N GLU A 144 39.04 4.30 12.41
CA GLU A 144 39.87 4.11 13.60
C GLU A 144 40.05 2.62 13.87
N THR A 145 41.29 2.21 14.14
CA THR A 145 41.64 0.84 14.52
C THR A 145 42.55 0.88 15.74
N ASN A 146 42.06 0.33 16.85
CA ASN A 146 42.81 0.20 18.10
C ASN A 146 43.15 -1.27 18.36
N VAL A 147 44.42 -1.54 18.64
CA VAL A 147 44.91 -2.93 18.82
C VAL A 147 45.58 -3.05 20.19
N THR A 148 45.16 -4.06 20.93
CA THR A 148 45.69 -4.40 22.25
C THR A 148 46.36 -5.77 22.17
N TYR A 149 47.56 -5.90 22.72
CA TYR A 149 48.32 -7.15 22.72
C TYR A 149 48.51 -7.68 24.14
N SER A 150 48.37 -8.98 24.30
CA SER A 150 48.68 -9.72 25.53
C SER A 150 49.54 -10.93 25.19
N THR A 151 50.51 -11.24 26.05
CA THR A 151 51.37 -12.42 25.91
C THR A 151 50.69 -13.64 26.52
N GLN A 152 50.64 -14.73 25.76
CA GLN A 152 50.16 -16.02 26.23
C GLN A 152 51.35 -16.92 26.61
N GLU A 153 51.13 -17.94 27.43
CA GLU A 153 52.17 -18.79 28.05
C GLU A 153 53.13 -19.44 27.03
N ASP A 154 52.68 -19.65 25.78
CA ASP A 154 53.41 -20.35 24.72
C ASP A 154 54.21 -19.43 23.78
N SER A 155 54.59 -18.21 24.21
CA SER A 155 55.31 -17.21 23.39
C SER A 155 54.55 -16.69 22.16
N THR A 156 53.26 -17.01 22.04
CA THR A 156 52.34 -16.45 21.05
C THR A 156 51.69 -15.17 21.59
N LEU A 157 51.43 -14.21 20.68
CA LEU A 157 50.80 -12.94 21.03
C LEU A 157 49.31 -13.02 20.74
N HIS A 158 48.50 -12.89 21.78
CA HIS A 158 47.06 -12.71 21.63
C HIS A 158 46.77 -11.23 21.37
N PHE A 159 45.98 -10.95 20.33
CA PHE A 159 45.58 -9.58 19.98
C PHE A 159 44.06 -9.43 20.03
N ILE A 160 43.64 -8.23 20.45
CA ILE A 160 42.26 -7.77 20.34
C ILE A 160 42.30 -6.46 19.54
N SER A 161 41.78 -6.51 18.31
CA SER A 161 41.62 -5.34 17.45
C SER A 161 40.17 -4.87 17.50
N ARG A 162 39.97 -3.57 17.68
CA ARG A 162 38.67 -2.90 17.58
C ARG A 162 38.76 -1.83 16.51
N SER A 163 38.03 -2.03 15.43
CA SER A 163 37.95 -1.10 14.29
C SER A 163 36.55 -0.53 14.16
N THR A 164 36.41 0.79 13.98
CA THR A 164 35.12 1.47 13.88
C THR A 164 34.97 2.20 12.56
N VAL A 165 33.82 2.00 11.90
CA VAL A 165 33.36 2.83 10.78
C VAL A 165 32.68 4.04 11.41
N GLN A 166 33.29 5.23 11.30
CA GLN A 166 32.71 6.44 11.84
C GLN A 166 31.34 6.66 11.19
N LYS A 167 30.27 6.74 11.99
CA LYS A 167 28.99 7.25 11.52
C LYS A 167 29.15 8.75 11.47
N GLU A 168 29.21 9.32 10.27
CA GLU A 168 29.23 10.77 10.06
C GLU A 168 28.10 11.38 10.89
N SER A 169 28.47 12.09 11.96
CA SER A 169 27.52 12.85 12.76
C SER A 169 27.03 13.98 11.86
N ARG A 170 25.88 13.77 11.23
CA ARG A 170 25.16 14.86 10.57
C ARG A 170 24.96 15.99 11.60
N PRO A 171 25.39 17.23 11.30
CA PRO A 171 25.05 18.39 12.11
C PRO A 171 23.54 18.64 12.13
#